data_AF-A0A9P3PEU6-F1
#
_entry.id   AF-A0A9P3PEU6-F1
#
_cell.length_a   1.000
_cell.length_b   1.000
_cell.length_c   1.000
_cell.angle_alpha   90.00
_cell.angle_beta   90.00
_cell.angle_gamma   90.00
#
_symmetry.space_group_name_H-M   'P 1'
#
loop_
_entity.id
_entity.type
_entity.pdbx_description
1 polymer ?
#
loop_
_entity_poly.entity_id
_entity_poly.type
_entity_poly.pdbx_seq_one_letter_code
_entity_poly.pdbx_strand_id
1 'polypeptide(L)'
;MPTYTFVSKDLLNTAIIPDEPHHWIAYSTSTTSNVLGPKLTLLTPSVVRNTYGPALDGAIDWKEETFVIGGRSAKWANLKCKLSRRSGSAREWKWFGERFTVKYESGTGRWTAKSGSPAHADDAVFTVRKHRIFGADDPATIEFALNVSARDMVFLILVLIYSETKRQQRKEKVAVAVAG
;
A
#
# COMPACT_ATOMS: atom_id res chain seq x y z
N MET A 1 16.17 2.26 -7.30
CA MET A 1 14.72 2.03 -7.16
C MET A 1 14.13 3.34 -6.68
N PRO A 2 13.17 3.95 -7.37
CA PRO A 2 12.52 5.16 -6.88
C PRO A 2 11.86 4.87 -5.52
N THR A 3 12.25 5.66 -4.52
CA THR A 3 11.70 5.60 -3.17
C THR A 3 10.72 6.75 -2.99
N TYR A 4 9.63 6.47 -2.28
CA TYR A 4 8.63 7.45 -1.91
C TYR A 4 8.38 7.38 -0.40
N THR A 5 8.32 8.54 0.23
CA THR A 5 8.13 8.70 1.67
C THR A 5 6.72 9.18 1.98
N PHE A 6 6.09 8.54 2.97
CA PHE A 6 4.82 8.96 3.53
C PHE A 6 5.08 10.02 4.60
N VAL A 7 4.58 11.24 4.38
CA VAL A 7 4.86 12.40 5.25
C VAL A 7 4.20 12.27 6.63
N SER A 8 2.98 11.72 6.68
CA SER A 8 2.19 11.59 7.91
C SER A 8 2.35 10.22 8.59
N LYS A 9 1.94 10.14 9.85
CA LYS A 9 1.72 8.88 10.58
C LYS A 9 0.53 8.10 10.01
N ASP A 10 -0.48 8.81 9.55
CA ASP A 10 -1.70 8.22 9.03
C ASP A 10 -1.57 7.95 7.52
N LEU A 11 -1.40 6.68 7.16
CA LEU A 11 -1.30 6.25 5.75
C LEU A 11 -2.58 6.57 4.95
N LEU A 12 -3.72 6.72 5.63
CA LEU A 12 -5.01 6.99 5.02
C LEU A 12 -5.22 8.48 4.72
N ASN A 13 -4.41 9.36 5.32
CA ASN A 13 -4.44 10.81 5.15
C ASN A 13 -3.01 11.38 5.12
N THR A 14 -2.32 11.21 4.01
CA THR A 14 -0.91 11.65 3.86
C THR A 14 -0.58 12.15 2.46
N ALA A 15 0.46 12.97 2.36
CA ALA A 15 1.20 13.11 1.11
C ALA A 15 2.24 11.98 0.98
N ILE A 16 2.50 11.57 -0.25
CA ILE A 16 3.53 10.64 -0.66
C ILE A 16 4.47 11.40 -1.59
N ILE A 17 5.70 11.64 -1.15
CA ILE A 17 6.71 12.42 -1.87
C ILE A 17 7.82 11.47 -2.35
N PRO A 18 8.39 11.64 -3.55
CA PRO A 18 9.61 10.93 -3.90
C PRO A 18 10.76 11.39 -2.99
N ASP A 19 11.72 10.50 -2.74
CA ASP A 19 12.95 10.88 -2.06
C ASP A 19 13.81 11.79 -2.97
N GLU A 20 14.86 12.38 -2.38
CA GLU A 20 15.70 13.39 -3.02
C GLU A 20 16.13 13.03 -4.46
N PRO A 21 16.18 14.02 -5.38
CA PRO A 21 16.15 15.47 -5.15
C PRO A 21 14.75 16.10 -5.27
N HIS A 22 13.68 15.32 -5.20
CA HIS A 22 12.36 15.75 -5.63
C HIS A 22 11.35 15.93 -4.49
N HIS A 23 11.12 17.16 -4.01
CA HIS A 23 10.17 17.44 -2.92
C HIS A 23 8.73 17.73 -3.39
N TRP A 24 8.32 17.26 -4.56
CA TRP A 24 6.95 17.43 -5.02
C TRP A 24 6.06 16.29 -4.52
N ILE A 25 4.76 16.54 -4.36
CA ILE A 25 3.81 15.50 -3.95
C ILE A 25 3.59 14.57 -5.14
N ALA A 26 4.00 13.30 -5.07
CA ALA A 26 3.71 12.32 -6.11
C ALA A 26 2.25 11.90 -6.07
N TYR A 27 1.80 11.52 -4.87
CA TYR A 27 0.43 11.14 -4.59
C TYR A 27 -0.02 11.71 -3.25
N SER A 28 -1.32 11.79 -3.07
CA SER A 28 -1.94 12.08 -1.77
C SER A 28 -3.01 11.05 -1.48
N THR A 29 -3.12 10.64 -0.22
CA THR A 29 -4.22 9.83 0.28
C THR A 29 -5.17 10.70 1.10
N SER A 30 -6.47 10.48 0.92
CA SER A 30 -7.52 11.13 1.72
C SER A 30 -8.64 10.16 2.00
N THR A 31 -9.06 10.06 3.26
CA THR A 31 -10.04 9.06 3.67
C THR A 31 -11.24 9.68 4.35
N THR A 32 -12.43 9.30 3.87
CA THR A 32 -13.68 9.54 4.59
C THR A 32 -13.91 8.40 5.59
N SER A 33 -14.30 8.73 6.81
CA SER A 33 -14.59 7.78 7.89
C SER A 33 -15.96 8.05 8.52
N ASN A 34 -16.47 7.03 9.21
CA ASN A 34 -17.60 7.16 10.14
C ASN A 34 -17.26 6.44 11.45
N VAL A 35 -18.21 6.39 12.38
CA VAL A 35 -18.05 5.67 13.66
C VAL A 35 -17.72 4.18 13.52
N LEU A 36 -17.94 3.57 12.34
CA LEU A 36 -17.63 2.17 12.06
C LEU A 36 -16.26 1.99 11.37
N GLY A 37 -15.53 3.06 11.09
CA GLY A 37 -14.20 3.05 10.51
C GLY A 37 -14.10 3.75 9.15
N PRO A 38 -13.04 3.47 8.36
CA PRO A 38 -12.85 4.09 7.06
C PRO A 38 -13.93 3.61 6.07
N LYS A 39 -14.42 4.53 5.23
CA LYS A 39 -15.43 4.28 4.19
C LYS A 39 -14.80 4.27 2.81
N LEU A 40 -14.10 5.35 2.45
CA LEU A 40 -13.47 5.51 1.13
C LEU A 40 -12.13 6.21 1.31
N THR A 41 -11.05 5.57 0.86
CA THR A 41 -9.72 6.17 0.74
C THR A 41 -9.43 6.45 -0.72
N LEU A 42 -9.17 7.70 -1.07
CA LEU A 42 -8.74 8.13 -2.39
C LEU A 42 -7.21 8.21 -2.43
N LEU A 43 -6.62 7.85 -3.56
CA LEU A 43 -5.22 8.06 -3.92
C LEU A 43 -5.20 8.96 -5.16
N THR A 44 -4.87 10.23 -4.95
CA THR A 44 -4.91 11.25 -6.00
C THR A 44 -3.48 11.59 -6.44
N PRO A 45 -3.13 11.40 -7.71
CA PRO A 45 -1.84 11.83 -8.24
C PRO A 45 -1.76 13.36 -8.27
N SER A 46 -0.57 13.92 -8.09
CA SER A 46 -0.39 15.36 -8.29
C SER A 46 -0.34 15.72 -9.76
N VAL A 47 -1.02 16.79 -10.12
CA VAL A 47 -1.13 17.32 -11.50
C VAL A 47 0.17 17.96 -11.98
N VAL A 48 1.08 18.30 -11.05
CA VAL A 48 2.18 19.24 -11.31
C VAL A 48 3.30 18.63 -12.17
N ARG A 49 3.56 17.32 -12.10
CA ARG A 49 4.54 16.62 -12.96
C ARG A 49 4.24 15.14 -13.04
N ASN A 50 3.51 14.70 -14.06
CA ASN A 50 3.46 13.28 -14.40
C ASN A 50 4.25 13.04 -15.68
N THR A 51 5.57 13.06 -15.56
CA THR A 51 6.51 12.74 -16.65
C THR A 51 6.40 11.27 -17.11
N TYR A 52 5.70 10.43 -16.33
CA TYR A 52 5.61 8.98 -16.52
C TYR A 52 4.28 8.49 -17.13
N GLY A 53 3.42 9.41 -17.59
CA GLY A 53 2.16 9.06 -18.27
C GLY A 53 0.93 9.77 -17.70
N PRO A 54 -0.28 9.46 -18.18
CA PRO A 54 -1.51 10.06 -17.67
C PRO A 54 -1.65 9.77 -16.18
N ALA A 55 -1.93 10.81 -15.40
CA ALA A 55 -2.11 10.71 -13.97
C ALA A 55 -3.25 9.73 -13.65
N LEU A 56 -2.89 8.60 -13.04
CA LEU A 56 -3.84 7.55 -12.70
C LEU A 56 -4.24 7.68 -11.23
N ASP A 57 -5.53 7.82 -10.99
CA ASP A 57 -6.11 7.81 -9.67
C ASP A 57 -6.44 6.39 -9.19
N GLY A 58 -6.57 6.26 -7.88
CA GLY A 58 -6.92 5.02 -7.22
C GLY A 58 -7.84 5.24 -6.03
N ALA A 59 -8.55 4.21 -5.60
CA ALA A 59 -9.33 4.25 -4.38
C ALA A 59 -9.46 2.87 -3.73
N ILE A 60 -9.59 2.88 -2.40
CA ILE A 60 -10.03 1.76 -1.57
C ILE A 60 -11.44 2.09 -1.10
N ASP A 61 -12.45 1.41 -1.64
CA ASP A 61 -13.79 1.44 -1.06
C ASP A 61 -13.85 0.35 0.02
N TRP A 62 -13.75 0.79 1.27
CA TRP A 62 -13.71 -0.11 2.42
C TRP A 62 -15.06 -0.73 2.71
N LYS A 63 -16.14 -0.03 2.36
CA LYS A 63 -17.51 -0.48 2.60
C LYS A 63 -17.91 -1.54 1.57
N GLU A 64 -17.66 -1.26 0.30
CA GLU A 64 -17.99 -2.18 -0.80
C GLU A 64 -16.91 -3.25 -1.02
N GLU A 65 -15.80 -3.16 -0.26
CA GLU A 65 -14.66 -4.07 -0.35
C GLU A 65 -14.07 -4.12 -1.76
N THR A 66 -13.85 -2.96 -2.38
CA THR A 66 -13.32 -2.86 -3.76
C THR A 66 -12.06 -2.00 -3.83
N PHE A 67 -11.27 -2.25 -4.88
CA PHE A 67 -10.32 -1.26 -5.39
C PHE A 67 -10.86 -0.66 -6.68
N VAL A 68 -10.68 0.65 -6.84
CA VAL A 68 -10.97 1.39 -8.08
C VAL A 68 -9.67 1.99 -8.58
N ILE A 69 -9.29 1.73 -9.83
CA ILE A 69 -8.06 2.28 -10.43
C ILE A 69 -8.36 2.67 -11.88
N GLY A 70 -8.19 3.94 -12.21
CA GLY A 70 -8.47 4.47 -13.56
C GLY A 70 -9.89 4.12 -14.04
N GLY A 71 -10.88 4.29 -13.17
CA GLY A 71 -12.29 3.98 -13.46
C GLY A 71 -12.67 2.50 -13.49
N ARG A 72 -11.75 1.55 -13.30
CA ARG A 72 -12.08 0.12 -13.18
C ARG A 72 -12.18 -0.31 -11.73
N SER A 73 -13.28 -0.98 -11.38
CA SER A 73 -13.52 -1.48 -10.02
C SER A 73 -13.44 -3.01 -9.96
N ALA A 74 -12.87 -3.55 -8.89
CA ALA A 74 -12.95 -4.98 -8.58
C ALA A 74 -12.98 -5.26 -7.07
N LYS A 75 -13.79 -6.24 -6.68
CA LYS A 75 -13.94 -6.69 -5.29
C LYS A 75 -12.71 -7.43 -4.79
N TRP A 76 -12.29 -7.17 -3.55
CA TRP A 76 -11.13 -7.81 -2.93
C TRP A 76 -11.24 -9.34 -2.96
N ALA A 77 -12.44 -9.90 -2.78
CA ALA A 77 -12.68 -11.34 -2.84
C ALA A 77 -12.27 -11.95 -4.20
N ASN A 78 -12.41 -11.20 -5.29
CA ASN A 78 -12.03 -11.64 -6.64
C ASN A 78 -10.55 -11.39 -6.94
N LEU A 79 -9.95 -10.43 -6.24
CA LEU A 79 -8.54 -10.06 -6.41
C LEU A 79 -7.62 -10.93 -5.55
N LYS A 80 -8.09 -11.39 -4.39
CA LYS A 80 -7.27 -11.99 -3.34
C LYS A 80 -7.39 -13.51 -3.32
N CYS A 81 -6.31 -14.18 -3.69
CA CYS A 81 -6.16 -15.61 -3.54
C CYS A 81 -5.30 -15.92 -2.32
N LYS A 82 -5.77 -16.84 -1.47
CA LYS A 82 -4.89 -17.42 -0.45
C LYS A 82 -3.95 -18.38 -1.17
N LEU A 83 -2.66 -18.04 -1.21
CA LEU A 83 -1.63 -19.05 -1.42
C LEU A 83 -1.83 -20.12 -0.33
N SER A 84 -1.69 -21.39 -0.67
CA SER A 84 -2.04 -22.60 0.12
C SER A 84 -1.98 -22.49 1.66
N ARG A 85 -2.67 -23.40 2.38
CA ARG A 85 -2.74 -23.44 3.87
C ARG A 85 -1.37 -23.35 4.60
N ARG A 86 -0.26 -23.65 3.93
CA ARG A 86 1.11 -23.64 4.48
C ARG A 86 1.92 -22.36 4.18
N SER A 87 1.39 -21.41 3.40
CA SER A 87 2.13 -20.25 2.87
C SER A 87 2.27 -19.04 3.83
N GLY A 88 1.81 -19.16 5.08
CA GLY A 88 1.91 -18.10 6.08
C GLY A 88 1.02 -16.87 5.79
N SER A 89 1.55 -15.68 6.10
CA SER A 89 0.86 -14.39 5.95
C SER A 89 0.80 -13.88 4.51
N ALA A 90 1.46 -14.57 3.56
CA ALA A 90 1.50 -14.18 2.16
C ALA A 90 0.11 -14.26 1.50
N ARG A 91 -0.17 -13.33 0.59
CA ARG A 91 -1.42 -13.24 -0.16
C ARG A 91 -1.12 -12.98 -1.62
N GLU A 92 -1.76 -13.71 -2.52
CA GLU A 92 -1.70 -13.43 -3.94
C GLU A 92 -2.82 -12.43 -4.29
N TRP A 93 -2.47 -11.45 -5.09
CA TRP A 93 -3.34 -10.41 -5.60
C TRP A 93 -3.30 -10.42 -7.12
N LYS A 94 -4.45 -10.46 -7.78
CA LYS A 94 -4.54 -10.46 -9.24
C LYS A 94 -5.14 -9.16 -9.72
N TRP A 95 -4.44 -8.39 -10.56
CA TRP A 95 -4.95 -7.17 -11.17
C TRP A 95 -4.62 -7.16 -12.66
N PHE A 96 -5.61 -6.96 -13.53
CA PHE A 96 -5.44 -6.91 -14.99
C PHE A 96 -4.74 -8.13 -15.63
N GLY A 97 -4.81 -9.30 -15.00
CA GLY A 97 -4.16 -10.51 -15.48
C GLY A 97 -2.82 -10.79 -14.81
N GLU A 98 -2.17 -9.75 -14.28
CA GLU A 98 -0.95 -9.86 -13.48
C GLU A 98 -1.24 -10.41 -12.09
N ARG A 99 -0.28 -11.13 -11.52
CA ARG A 99 -0.34 -11.71 -10.17
C ARG A 99 0.81 -11.20 -9.33
N PHE A 100 0.49 -10.64 -8.17
CA PHE A 100 1.43 -10.13 -7.19
C PHE A 100 1.31 -10.92 -5.89
N THR A 101 2.40 -11.49 -5.42
CA THR A 101 2.49 -12.08 -4.08
C THR A 101 2.93 -11.01 -3.10
N VAL A 102 2.07 -10.68 -2.15
CA VAL A 102 2.32 -9.69 -1.09
C VAL A 102 2.55 -10.39 0.24
N LYS A 103 3.65 -10.10 0.91
CA LYS A 103 4.06 -10.75 2.16
C LYS A 103 4.58 -9.73 3.17
N TYR A 104 4.27 -9.95 4.46
CA TYR A 104 4.86 -9.19 5.56
C TYR A 104 6.01 -9.97 6.20
N GLU A 105 7.15 -9.30 6.38
CA GLU A 105 8.34 -9.80 7.05
C GLU A 105 8.45 -9.14 8.43
N SER A 106 8.07 -9.89 9.47
CA SER A 106 8.02 -9.36 10.83
C SER A 106 9.38 -8.93 11.38
N GLY A 107 10.47 -9.62 11.01
CA GLY A 107 11.82 -9.31 11.48
C GLY A 107 12.35 -7.98 10.94
N THR A 108 11.96 -7.59 9.73
CA THR A 108 12.42 -6.34 9.09
C THR A 108 11.39 -5.22 9.19
N GLY A 109 10.12 -5.55 9.46
CA GLY A 109 9.01 -4.59 9.47
C GLY A 109 8.64 -4.14 8.05
N ARG A 110 8.80 -5.03 7.06
CA ARG A 110 8.59 -4.71 5.65
C ARG A 110 7.46 -5.53 5.05
N TRP A 111 6.76 -4.92 4.12
CA TRP A 111 5.91 -5.60 3.16
C TRP A 111 6.65 -5.70 1.83
N THR A 112 6.61 -6.85 1.19
CA THR A 112 7.18 -7.09 -0.14
C THR A 112 6.09 -7.50 -1.10
N ALA A 113 6.18 -7.06 -2.36
CA ALA A 113 5.30 -7.44 -3.45
C ALA A 113 6.14 -7.93 -4.64
N LYS A 114 5.84 -9.14 -5.12
CA LYS A 114 6.53 -9.77 -6.26
C LYS A 114 5.54 -10.24 -7.30
N SER A 115 5.75 -9.87 -8.56
CA SER A 115 5.11 -10.49 -9.71
C SER A 115 5.55 -11.97 -9.81
N GLY A 116 4.71 -12.80 -10.41
CA GLY A 116 4.95 -14.25 -10.50
C GLY A 116 6.20 -14.66 -11.30
N SER A 117 6.97 -13.71 -11.84
CA SER A 117 8.21 -14.00 -12.57
C SER A 117 9.37 -14.26 -11.59
N PRO A 118 9.97 -15.45 -11.59
CA PRO A 118 11.06 -15.80 -10.67
C PRO A 118 12.37 -15.03 -10.94
N ALA A 119 12.46 -14.29 -12.05
CA ALA A 119 13.66 -13.59 -12.48
C ALA A 119 13.78 -12.14 -11.95
N HIS A 120 12.76 -11.61 -11.27
CA HIS A 120 12.76 -10.22 -10.82
C HIS A 120 12.92 -10.08 -9.31
N ALA A 121 13.63 -9.03 -8.91
CA ALA A 121 13.63 -8.52 -7.55
C ALA A 121 12.20 -8.11 -7.12
N ASP A 122 12.02 -7.73 -5.85
CA ASP A 122 10.74 -7.19 -5.39
C ASP A 122 10.26 -6.02 -6.27
N ASP A 123 9.03 -6.11 -6.79
CA ASP A 123 8.42 -5.04 -7.59
C ASP A 123 8.09 -3.84 -6.70
N ALA A 124 7.70 -4.11 -5.45
CA ALA A 124 7.58 -3.07 -4.43
C ALA A 124 8.01 -3.56 -3.04
N VAL A 125 8.65 -2.67 -2.29
CA VAL A 125 9.01 -2.87 -0.89
C VAL A 125 8.47 -1.70 -0.09
N PHE A 126 7.55 -1.97 0.84
CA PHE A 126 7.02 -0.96 1.76
C PHE A 126 7.58 -1.18 3.17
N THR A 127 8.32 -0.21 3.67
CA THR A 127 8.86 -0.21 5.03
C THR A 127 7.88 0.51 5.95
N VAL A 128 7.40 -0.21 6.98
CA VAL A 128 6.50 0.37 7.98
C VAL A 128 7.26 1.42 8.81
N ARG A 129 6.56 2.50 9.18
CA ARG A 129 7.05 3.53 10.10
C ARG A 129 7.65 2.88 11.35
N LYS A 130 8.83 3.37 11.78
CA LYS A 130 9.47 2.92 13.03
C LYS A 130 9.45 4.04 14.05
N HIS A 131 8.86 3.76 15.20
CA HIS A 131 8.93 4.65 16.35
C HIS A 131 10.27 4.45 17.04
N ARG A 132 11.04 5.53 17.18
CA ARG A 132 12.29 5.52 17.93
C ARG A 132 12.03 5.99 19.35
N ILE A 133 12.68 5.35 20.32
CA ILE A 133 12.59 5.76 21.74
C ILE A 133 13.27 7.12 21.95
N PHE A 134 14.32 7.39 21.16
CA PHE A 134 15.04 8.65 21.13
C PHE A 134 15.19 9.14 19.70
N GLY A 135 14.93 10.43 19.48
CA GLY A 135 15.03 11.08 18.15
C GLY A 135 13.74 11.04 17.34
N ALA A 136 13.82 11.49 16.09
CA ALA A 136 12.69 11.50 15.17
C ALA A 136 12.31 10.07 14.73
N ASP A 137 11.02 9.83 14.53
CA ASP A 137 10.51 8.60 13.93
C ASP A 137 11.07 8.42 12.50
N ASP A 138 11.31 7.17 12.10
CA ASP A 138 11.53 6.85 10.69
C ASP A 138 10.18 6.81 9.97
N PRO A 139 9.96 7.62 8.92
CA PRO A 139 8.71 7.62 8.19
C PRO A 139 8.48 6.28 7.47
N ALA A 140 7.23 6.00 7.08
CA ALA A 140 6.98 4.87 6.20
C ALA A 140 7.45 5.19 4.78
N THR A 141 8.02 4.21 4.09
CA THR A 141 8.52 4.38 2.72
C THR A 141 8.02 3.26 1.81
N ILE A 142 7.95 3.54 0.52
CA ILE A 142 7.71 2.55 -0.53
C ILE A 142 8.74 2.71 -1.64
N GLU A 143 9.36 1.60 -2.02
CA GLU A 143 10.32 1.52 -3.12
C GLU A 143 9.71 0.70 -4.24
N PHE A 144 9.92 1.12 -5.50
CA PHE A 144 9.47 0.37 -6.68
C PHE A 144 10.64 -0.09 -7.54
N ALA A 145 10.49 -1.23 -8.21
CA ALA A 145 11.36 -1.60 -9.30
C ALA A 145 11.16 -0.65 -10.51
N LEU A 146 12.20 -0.45 -11.32
CA LEU A 146 12.19 0.53 -12.42
C LEU A 146 11.21 0.17 -13.55
N ASN A 147 10.82 -1.09 -13.65
CA ASN A 147 9.94 -1.64 -14.68
C ASN A 147 8.47 -1.71 -14.25
N VAL A 148 8.12 -1.24 -13.06
CA VAL A 148 6.72 -1.24 -12.60
C VAL A 148 5.97 -0.14 -13.34
N SER A 149 4.87 -0.51 -14.01
CA SER A 149 4.03 0.45 -14.73
C SER A 149 3.32 1.40 -13.75
N ALA A 150 2.96 2.61 -14.18
CA ALA A 150 2.20 3.55 -13.33
C ALA A 150 0.89 2.94 -12.79
N ARG A 151 0.25 2.06 -13.59
CA ARG A 151 -0.95 1.32 -13.15
C ARG A 151 -0.65 0.36 -12.02
N ASP A 152 0.43 -0.40 -12.15
CA ASP A 152 0.82 -1.38 -11.13
C ASP A 152 1.34 -0.68 -9.88
N MET A 153 2.02 0.47 -10.01
CA MET A 153 2.38 1.31 -8.86
C MET A 153 1.15 1.71 -8.06
N VAL A 154 0.11 2.27 -8.70
CA VAL A 154 -1.14 2.64 -8.03
C VAL A 154 -1.78 1.43 -7.35
N PHE A 155 -1.86 0.29 -8.03
CA PHE A 155 -2.39 -0.94 -7.46
C PHE A 155 -1.61 -1.39 -6.22
N LEU A 156 -0.28 -1.41 -6.31
CA LEU A 156 0.61 -1.83 -5.23
C LEU A 156 0.54 -0.87 -4.04
N ILE A 157 0.47 0.45 -4.25
CA ILE A 157 0.25 1.44 -3.16
C ILE A 157 -1.03 1.09 -2.40
N LEU A 158 -2.15 0.92 -3.11
CA LEU A 158 -3.44 0.64 -2.48
C LEU A 158 -3.43 -0.71 -1.73
N VAL A 159 -2.83 -1.74 -2.32
CA VAL A 159 -2.72 -3.07 -1.69
C VAL A 159 -1.86 -3.03 -0.43
N LEU A 160 -0.75 -2.27 -0.44
CA LEU A 160 0.16 -2.16 0.69
C LEU A 160 -0.47 -1.33 1.82
N ILE A 161 -1.15 -0.22 1.51
CA ILE A 161 -1.97 0.53 2.48
C ILE A 161 -3.02 -0.39 3.10
N TYR A 162 -3.81 -1.07 2.27
CA TYR A 162 -4.83 -2.03 2.74
C TYR A 162 -4.23 -3.07 3.69
N SER A 163 -3.10 -3.67 3.28
CA SER A 163 -2.47 -4.76 4.02
C SER A 163 -1.95 -4.29 5.37
N GLU A 164 -1.34 -3.10 5.42
CA GLU A 164 -0.84 -2.50 6.65
C GLU A 164 -1.98 -2.09 7.58
N THR A 165 -3.02 -1.42 7.08
CA THR A 165 -4.21 -1.05 7.88
C THR A 165 -4.87 -2.29 8.49
N LYS A 166 -5.08 -3.37 7.71
CA LYS A 166 -5.64 -4.61 8.24
C LYS A 166 -4.74 -5.29 9.27
N ARG A 167 -3.41 -5.13 9.17
CA ARG A 167 -2.46 -5.66 10.16
C ARG A 167 -2.53 -4.87 11.47
N GLN A 168 -2.59 -3.54 11.41
CA GLN A 168 -2.73 -2.67 12.59
C GLN A 168 -4.04 -2.97 13.34
N GLN A 169 -5.16 -3.04 12.62
CA GLN A 169 -6.47 -3.39 13.21
C GLN A 169 -6.45 -4.75 13.95
N ARG A 170 -5.70 -5.74 13.43
CA ARG A 170 -5.57 -7.03 14.11
C ARG A 170 -4.75 -6.92 15.39
N LYS A 171 -3.68 -6.12 15.38
CA LYS A 171 -2.86 -5.87 16.58
C LYS A 171 -3.67 -5.18 17.67
N GLU A 172 -4.44 -4.16 17.30
CA GLU A 172 -5.32 -3.44 18.23
C GLU A 172 -6.36 -4.38 18.86
N LYS A 173 -7.03 -5.22 18.06
CA LYS A 173 -7.99 -6.21 18.57
C LYS A 173 -7.37 -7.19 19.56
N VAL A 174 -6.16 -7.66 19.28
CA VAL A 174 -5.44 -8.56 20.19
C VAL A 174 -5.04 -7.84 21.47
N ALA A 175 -4.56 -6.58 21.39
CA ALA A 175 -4.20 -5.80 22.56
C ALA A 175 -5.41 -5.53 23.48
N VAL A 176 -6.56 -5.18 22.90
CA VAL A 176 -7.82 -4.99 23.65
C VAL A 176 -8.28 -6.28 24.32
N ALA A 177 -8.21 -7.42 23.61
CA ALA A 177 -8.61 -8.71 24.16
C ALA A 177 -7.67 -9.25 25.27
N VAL A 178 -6.44 -8.76 25.35
CA VAL A 178 -5.49 -9.11 26.43
C VAL A 178 -5.63 -8.19 27.65
N ALA A 179 -6.17 -6.98 27.46
CA ALA A 179 -6.31 -5.97 28.52
C ALA A 179 -7.65 -6.02 29.28
N GLY A 180 -8.68 -6.67 28.71
CA GLY A 180 -10.01 -6.83 29.31
C GLY A 180 -10.24 -8.24 29.80
#